data_AF-A0A453EY21-F1
#
_entry.id   AF-A0A453EY21-F1
#
_cell.length_a   1.000
_cell.length_b   1.000
_cell.length_c   1.000
_cell.angle_alpha   90.00
_cell.angle_beta   90.00
_cell.angle_gamma   90.00
#
_symmetry.space_group_name_H-M   'P 1'
#
loop_
_entity.id
_entity.type
_entity.pdbx_description
1 polymer ?
#
loop_
_entity_poly.entity_id
_entity_poly.type
_entity_poly.pdbx_seq_one_letter_code
_entity_poly.pdbx_strand_id
1 'polypeptide(L)'
;MVATVRCEEIGYEKVATFTADEEWQQFEEAVQSDYVPGFGKKISSLLDRCLSEYDMEAIYFDEGVRTSKRHQLESKLLQLVNPAYQSLLGHLRTRTLEAFKESFDKAVEKEGFAVAARDSTQIFLEKFDKGSEDATIQQVNWDPSKVKDKLKRDIEAHVVSVRATKLSELCATYEGKLTKALAEPVEALLDSASEDTWPAIRKLLQRETTAAVSGLESAISTFELDEATEKELLLRLENHGRSVVESKAREEAARILIRMKDRFSTLFSRDADSMPRVWTGKEDIKAITKTARSASMKLLSTMAAIRLEEDGDNIDTTLSLALVDAARPGTTDRSIQSLDPLASSSWERVPEERTLISPVQCKSLWRQFKAETEYTVTQAIAAQEANKRNNNWLPPPWALAAMAVLGFNEFMTLLRNPFYLAVMFVVFLVGKAMWVQLDIANEFRNGFLPALLSLSTKFVPTIMNILKRLADEGAAPAAPERQ
;
A
#
# COMPACT_ATOMS: atom_id res chain seq x y z
N MET A 1 26.27 64.10 -64.37
CA MET A 1 24.84 63.77 -64.52
C MET A 1 24.66 62.51 -65.37
N VAL A 2 25.10 62.49 -66.63
CA VAL A 2 24.96 61.31 -67.53
C VAL A 2 25.67 60.06 -66.98
N ALA A 3 26.94 60.17 -66.56
CA ALA A 3 27.69 59.06 -65.96
C ALA A 3 27.01 58.48 -64.71
N THR A 4 26.35 59.32 -63.90
CA THR A 4 25.65 58.89 -62.69
C THR A 4 24.43 58.04 -63.00
N VAL A 5 23.62 58.48 -63.97
CA VAL A 5 22.43 57.74 -64.41
C VAL A 5 22.85 56.43 -65.06
N ARG A 6 23.88 56.45 -65.93
CA ARG A 6 24.29 55.24 -66.65
C ARG A 6 24.92 54.18 -65.74
N CYS A 7 25.81 54.56 -64.81
CA CYS A 7 26.34 53.63 -63.82
C CYS A 7 25.23 53.06 -62.92
N GLU A 8 24.19 53.84 -62.63
CA GLU A 8 23.05 53.38 -61.85
C GLU A 8 22.16 52.39 -62.62
N GLU A 9 21.89 52.63 -63.91
CA GLU A 9 21.21 51.69 -64.80
C GLU A 9 21.96 50.36 -64.88
N ILE A 10 23.27 50.39 -65.12
CA ILE A 10 24.12 49.19 -65.14
C ILE A 10 24.00 48.44 -63.81
N GLY A 11 24.02 49.16 -62.68
CA GLY A 11 23.81 48.56 -61.36
C GLY A 11 22.45 47.86 -61.22
N TYR A 12 21.35 48.47 -61.68
CA TYR A 12 20.03 47.83 -61.66
C TYR A 12 19.96 46.60 -62.57
N GLU A 13 20.56 46.67 -63.76
CA GLU A 13 20.64 45.53 -64.68
C GLU A 13 21.41 44.37 -64.05
N LYS A 14 22.54 44.62 -63.38
CA LYS A 14 23.31 43.57 -62.69
C LYS A 14 22.53 42.92 -61.54
N VAL A 15 21.79 43.70 -60.76
CA VAL A 15 20.90 43.13 -59.72
C VAL A 15 19.83 42.24 -60.33
N ALA A 16 19.19 42.68 -61.43
CA ALA A 16 18.17 41.88 -62.11
C ALA A 16 18.74 40.56 -62.66
N THR A 17 19.93 40.60 -63.26
CA THR A 17 20.63 39.40 -63.73
C THR A 17 20.99 38.47 -62.57
N PHE A 18 21.47 39.01 -61.44
CA PHE A 18 21.78 38.21 -60.25
C PHE A 18 20.53 37.51 -59.68
N THR A 19 19.39 38.19 -59.61
CA THR A 19 18.14 37.59 -59.11
C THR A 19 17.55 36.56 -60.07
N ALA A 20 17.80 36.70 -61.38
CA ALA A 20 17.40 35.74 -62.40
C ALA A 20 18.41 34.59 -62.60
N ASP A 21 19.54 34.62 -61.89
CA ASP A 21 20.58 33.61 -61.99
C ASP A 21 20.08 32.26 -61.43
N GLU A 22 20.14 31.21 -62.26
CA GLU A 22 19.64 29.88 -61.88
C GLU A 22 20.40 29.30 -60.68
N GLU A 23 21.70 29.59 -60.54
CA GLU A 23 22.49 29.11 -59.40
C GLU A 23 22.02 29.80 -58.11
N TRP A 24 21.80 31.13 -58.14
CA TRP A 24 21.26 31.86 -56.99
C TRP A 24 19.89 31.33 -56.57
N GLN A 25 18.95 31.16 -57.50
CA GLN A 25 17.60 30.68 -57.20
C GLN A 25 17.60 29.28 -56.58
N GLN A 26 18.40 28.37 -57.13
CA GLN A 26 18.55 27.02 -56.56
C GLN A 26 19.14 27.05 -55.15
N PHE A 27 20.11 27.93 -54.88
CA PHE A 27 20.67 28.10 -53.54
C PHE A 27 19.64 28.69 -52.57
N GLU A 28 18.93 29.72 -52.99
CA GLU A 28 17.91 30.37 -52.18
C GLU A 28 16.84 29.36 -51.75
N GLU A 29 16.32 28.55 -52.68
CA GLU A 29 15.36 27.48 -52.39
C GLU A 29 15.93 26.38 -51.49
N ALA A 30 17.16 25.92 -51.76
CA ALA A 30 17.79 24.87 -50.96
C ALA A 30 17.97 25.30 -49.50
N VAL A 31 18.35 26.56 -49.27
CA VAL A 31 18.57 27.14 -47.93
C VAL A 31 17.26 27.39 -47.18
N GLN A 32 16.10 27.44 -47.86
CA GLN A 32 14.81 27.40 -47.16
C GLN A 32 14.55 26.04 -46.51
N SER A 33 15.08 24.97 -47.09
CA SER A 33 14.80 23.60 -46.66
C SER A 33 15.80 23.06 -45.63
N ASP A 34 17.11 23.24 -45.83
CA ASP A 34 18.15 22.70 -44.96
C ASP A 34 19.46 23.51 -45.04
N TYR A 35 20.44 23.14 -44.22
CA TYR A 35 21.82 23.59 -44.30
C TYR A 35 22.49 23.16 -45.62
N VAL A 36 23.07 24.12 -46.33
CA VAL A 36 23.76 23.92 -47.60
C VAL A 36 25.28 24.12 -47.42
N PRO A 37 26.11 23.07 -47.55
CA PRO A 37 27.56 23.18 -47.50
C PRO A 37 28.15 24.02 -48.65
N GLY A 38 29.21 24.75 -48.35
CA GLY A 38 29.93 25.60 -49.29
C GLY A 38 29.22 26.91 -49.64
N PHE A 39 28.17 27.29 -48.89
CA PHE A 39 27.37 28.48 -49.14
C PHE A 39 28.24 29.74 -49.28
N GLY A 40 29.14 29.98 -48.32
CA GLY A 40 29.96 31.20 -48.30
C GLY A 40 30.82 31.35 -49.55
N LYS A 41 31.52 30.28 -49.96
CA LYS A 41 32.37 30.27 -51.17
C LYS A 41 31.56 30.51 -52.45
N LYS A 42 30.41 29.86 -52.58
CA LYS A 42 29.57 29.96 -53.78
C LYS A 42 28.95 31.35 -53.92
N ILE A 43 28.35 31.86 -52.85
CA ILE A 43 27.82 33.22 -52.83
C ILE A 43 28.92 34.25 -53.08
N SER A 44 30.12 34.07 -52.49
CA SER A 44 31.24 34.96 -52.78
C SER A 44 31.60 34.98 -54.25
N SER A 45 31.64 33.81 -54.91
CA SER A 45 31.93 33.74 -56.35
C SER A 45 30.83 34.38 -57.23
N LEU A 46 29.56 34.27 -56.84
CA LEU A 46 28.44 34.91 -57.54
C LEU A 46 28.50 36.44 -57.39
N LEU A 47 28.78 36.93 -56.19
CA LEU A 47 28.95 38.35 -55.91
C LEU A 47 30.16 38.92 -56.66
N ASP A 48 31.31 38.23 -56.65
CA ASP A 48 32.50 38.66 -57.39
C ASP A 48 32.27 38.71 -58.89
N ARG A 49 31.57 37.72 -59.45
CA ARG A 49 31.18 37.73 -60.87
C ARG A 49 30.31 38.94 -61.19
N CYS A 50 29.26 39.17 -60.41
CA CYS A 50 28.35 40.30 -60.59
C CYS A 50 29.07 41.66 -60.50
N LEU A 51 29.97 41.83 -59.51
CA LEU A 51 30.74 43.05 -59.31
C LEU A 51 31.79 43.26 -60.42
N SER A 52 32.44 42.18 -60.87
CA SER A 52 33.42 42.25 -61.97
C SER A 52 32.78 42.62 -63.30
N GLU A 53 31.58 42.10 -63.58
CA GLU A 53 30.80 42.47 -64.76
C GLU A 53 30.38 43.95 -64.75
N TYR A 54 30.01 44.48 -63.57
CA TYR A 54 29.78 45.90 -63.39
C TYR A 54 31.05 46.72 -63.66
N ASP A 55 32.19 46.30 -63.09
CA ASP A 55 33.46 47.01 -63.22
C ASP A 55 33.94 47.08 -64.69
N MET A 56 33.71 46.03 -65.48
CA MET A 56 33.99 46.01 -66.92
C MET A 56 33.10 46.98 -67.71
N GLU A 57 31.79 47.01 -67.41
CA GLU A 57 30.83 47.84 -68.15
C GLU A 57 30.90 49.32 -67.76
N ALA A 58 31.25 49.60 -66.50
CA ALA A 58 31.37 50.95 -65.97
C ALA A 58 32.77 51.58 -66.16
N ILE A 59 33.71 50.87 -66.80
CA ILE A 59 35.13 51.25 -66.86
C ILE A 59 35.37 52.62 -67.51
N TYR A 60 34.52 53.02 -68.45
CA TYR A 60 34.65 54.26 -69.22
C TYR A 60 34.07 55.51 -68.53
N PHE A 61 33.43 55.35 -67.37
CA PHE A 61 32.83 56.47 -66.63
C PHE A 61 33.79 57.03 -65.56
N ASP A 62 33.43 58.21 -65.05
CA ASP A 62 34.13 58.88 -63.95
C ASP A 62 34.39 57.94 -62.76
N GLU A 63 35.61 57.95 -62.26
CA GLU A 63 36.07 57.03 -61.22
C GLU A 63 35.32 57.23 -59.90
N GLY A 64 35.05 58.47 -59.51
CA GLY A 64 34.30 58.77 -58.29
C GLY A 64 32.86 58.28 -58.38
N VAL A 65 32.22 58.50 -59.54
CA VAL A 65 30.84 58.06 -59.80
C VAL A 65 30.75 56.54 -59.84
N ARG A 66 31.61 55.86 -60.61
CA ARG A 66 31.55 54.39 -60.75
C ARG A 66 31.81 53.68 -59.43
N THR A 67 32.76 54.17 -58.62
CA THR A 67 33.10 53.59 -57.31
C THR A 67 31.96 53.77 -56.32
N SER A 68 31.36 54.97 -56.27
CA SER A 68 30.19 55.24 -55.43
C SER A 68 29.02 54.33 -55.79
N LYS A 69 28.74 54.17 -57.08
CA LYS A 69 27.66 53.31 -57.57
C LYS A 69 27.95 51.81 -57.41
N ARG A 70 29.21 51.40 -57.50
CA ARG A 70 29.67 50.04 -57.19
C ARG A 70 29.37 49.65 -55.74
N HIS A 71 29.66 50.52 -54.78
CA HIS A 71 29.33 50.27 -53.38
C HIS A 71 27.82 50.23 -53.13
N GLN A 72 27.02 51.04 -53.85
CA GLN A 72 25.55 50.94 -53.78
C GLN A 72 25.04 49.61 -54.32
N LEU A 73 25.62 49.11 -55.42
CA LEU A 73 25.32 47.77 -55.97
C LEU A 73 25.67 46.67 -54.97
N GLU A 74 26.90 46.68 -54.45
CA GLU A 74 27.37 45.72 -53.45
C GLU A 74 26.44 45.67 -52.22
N SER A 75 26.05 46.84 -51.69
CA SER A 75 25.11 46.91 -50.57
C SER A 75 23.74 46.30 -50.89
N LYS A 76 23.20 46.53 -52.11
CA LYS A 76 21.92 45.95 -52.54
C LYS A 76 22.01 44.43 -52.69
N LEU A 77 23.10 43.91 -53.26
CA LEU A 77 23.31 42.46 -53.39
C LEU A 77 23.42 41.79 -52.01
N LEU A 78 24.16 42.40 -51.09
CA LEU A 78 24.26 41.90 -49.71
C LEU A 78 22.90 41.91 -48.99
N GLN A 79 22.04 42.90 -49.24
CA GLN A 79 20.67 42.93 -48.71
C GLN A 79 19.80 41.78 -49.24
N LEU A 80 19.97 41.39 -50.51
CA LEU A 80 19.27 40.26 -51.12
C LEU A 80 19.75 38.91 -50.55
N VAL A 81 21.05 38.79 -50.30
CA VAL A 81 21.65 37.54 -49.80
C VAL A 81 21.41 37.32 -48.30
N ASN A 82 21.28 38.39 -47.52
CA ASN A 82 21.20 38.31 -46.06
C ASN A 82 20.09 37.39 -45.53
N PRO A 83 18.84 37.41 -46.03
CA PRO A 83 17.81 36.47 -45.59
C PRO A 83 18.21 34.99 -45.74
N ALA A 84 18.84 34.62 -46.87
CA ALA A 84 19.34 33.26 -47.08
C ALA A 84 20.44 32.90 -46.08
N TYR A 85 21.39 33.80 -45.85
CA TYR A 85 22.43 33.60 -44.84
C TYR A 85 21.86 33.38 -43.43
N GLN A 86 20.87 34.19 -43.01
CA GLN A 86 20.21 34.02 -41.72
C GLN A 86 19.47 32.69 -41.62
N SER A 87 18.79 32.26 -42.69
CA SER A 87 18.13 30.95 -42.76
C SER A 87 19.13 29.80 -42.63
N LEU A 88 20.25 29.86 -43.36
CA LEU A 88 21.32 28.87 -43.28
C LEU A 88 21.87 28.70 -41.86
N LEU A 89 22.19 29.82 -41.19
CA LEU A 89 22.65 29.78 -39.79
C LEU A 89 21.57 29.25 -38.84
N GLY A 90 20.30 29.56 -39.12
CA GLY A 90 19.15 29.00 -38.41
C GLY A 90 19.10 27.48 -38.49
N HIS A 91 19.27 26.92 -39.69
CA HIS A 91 19.32 25.47 -39.93
C HIS A 91 20.55 24.81 -39.29
N LEU A 92 21.73 25.42 -39.45
CA LEU A 92 22.96 24.95 -38.80
C LEU A 92 22.77 24.82 -37.28
N ARG A 93 22.17 25.85 -36.66
CA ARG A 93 21.87 25.86 -35.22
C ARG A 93 20.93 24.72 -34.83
N THR A 94 19.81 24.56 -35.54
CA THR A 94 18.82 23.52 -35.25
C THR A 94 19.43 22.13 -35.40
N ARG A 95 20.14 21.87 -36.49
CA ARG A 95 20.83 20.59 -36.74
C ARG A 95 21.88 20.29 -35.68
N THR A 96 22.67 21.29 -35.29
CA THR A 96 23.70 21.14 -34.25
C THR A 96 23.06 20.84 -32.90
N LEU A 97 21.95 21.50 -32.56
CA LEU A 97 21.22 21.26 -31.32
C LEU A 97 20.60 19.86 -31.26
N GLU A 98 19.95 19.39 -32.33
CA GLU A 98 19.36 18.04 -32.34
C GLU A 98 20.45 16.96 -32.25
N ALA A 99 21.55 17.12 -33.00
CA ALA A 99 22.68 16.20 -32.90
C ALA A 99 23.35 16.23 -31.51
N PHE A 100 23.35 17.40 -30.84
CA PHE A 100 23.79 17.51 -29.45
C PHE A 100 22.90 16.68 -28.52
N LYS A 101 21.57 16.83 -28.59
CA LYS A 101 20.63 16.08 -27.74
C LYS A 101 20.85 14.58 -27.85
N GLU A 102 20.87 14.04 -29.08
CA GLU A 102 21.06 12.61 -29.31
C GLU A 102 22.41 12.07 -28.82
N SER A 103 23.47 12.87 -28.94
CA SER A 103 24.81 12.49 -28.48
C SER A 103 24.94 12.59 -26.97
N PHE A 104 24.35 13.64 -26.38
CA PHE A 104 24.40 13.92 -24.96
C PHE A 104 23.71 12.82 -24.15
N ASP A 105 22.51 12.40 -24.57
CA ASP A 105 21.78 11.31 -23.90
C ASP A 105 22.61 10.02 -23.81
N LYS A 106 23.37 9.69 -24.87
CA LYS A 106 24.25 8.51 -24.92
C LYS A 106 25.52 8.67 -24.08
N ALA A 107 26.04 9.89 -23.97
CA ALA A 107 27.25 10.18 -23.22
C ALA A 107 26.99 10.16 -21.71
N VAL A 108 25.82 10.64 -21.26
CA VAL A 108 25.42 10.66 -19.84
C VAL A 108 25.46 9.27 -19.22
N GLU A 109 25.07 8.23 -19.96
CA GLU A 109 25.10 6.84 -19.47
C GLU A 109 26.51 6.27 -19.27
N LYS A 110 27.53 6.83 -19.93
CA LYS A 110 28.90 6.27 -19.97
C LYS A 110 29.88 7.02 -19.11
N GLU A 111 29.82 8.36 -19.14
CA GLU A 111 30.91 9.23 -18.67
C GLU A 111 30.52 10.02 -17.40
N GLY A 112 29.24 9.94 -16.99
CA GLY A 112 28.70 10.74 -15.90
C GLY A 112 28.17 12.09 -16.39
N PHE A 113 27.17 12.63 -15.68
CA PHE A 113 26.36 13.75 -16.19
C PHE A 113 27.18 15.02 -16.45
N ALA A 114 28.01 15.45 -15.49
CA ALA A 114 28.73 16.72 -15.58
C ALA A 114 29.82 16.71 -16.66
N VAL A 115 30.56 15.60 -16.78
CA VAL A 115 31.59 15.40 -17.81
C VAL A 115 30.93 15.36 -19.19
N ALA A 116 29.90 14.54 -19.36
CA ALA A 116 29.15 14.45 -20.62
C ALA A 116 28.59 15.81 -21.05
N ALA A 117 28.09 16.62 -20.11
CA ALA A 117 27.55 17.95 -20.41
C ALA A 117 28.62 18.92 -20.86
N ARG A 118 29.77 18.97 -20.17
CA ARG A 118 30.90 19.85 -20.51
C ARG A 118 31.48 19.48 -21.87
N ASP A 119 31.83 18.22 -22.07
CA ASP A 119 32.52 17.75 -23.27
C ASP A 119 31.60 17.82 -24.50
N SER A 120 30.34 17.38 -24.37
CA SER A 120 29.37 17.50 -25.47
C SER A 120 29.11 18.95 -25.84
N THR A 121 28.96 19.85 -24.85
CA THR A 121 28.75 21.28 -25.13
C THR A 121 29.93 21.85 -25.92
N GLN A 122 31.17 21.57 -25.51
CA GLN A 122 32.35 22.03 -26.22
C GLN A 122 32.41 21.47 -27.66
N ILE A 123 32.24 20.16 -27.83
CA ILE A 123 32.29 19.49 -29.14
C ILE A 123 31.28 20.11 -30.11
N PHE A 124 30.05 20.36 -29.66
CA PHE A 124 28.99 20.87 -30.53
C PHE A 124 29.11 22.38 -30.79
N LEU A 125 29.66 23.17 -29.88
CA LEU A 125 30.02 24.55 -30.16
C LEU A 125 31.15 24.65 -31.19
N GLU A 126 32.17 23.79 -31.11
CA GLU A 126 33.24 23.72 -32.12
C GLU A 126 32.72 23.26 -33.49
N LYS A 127 31.74 22.33 -33.52
CA LYS A 127 31.06 21.94 -34.76
C LYS A 127 30.27 23.10 -35.37
N PHE A 128 29.60 23.90 -34.55
CA PHE A 128 28.92 25.11 -35.02
C PHE A 128 29.92 26.11 -35.60
N ASP A 129 31.05 26.35 -34.92
CA ASP A 129 32.08 27.27 -35.41
C ASP A 129 32.58 26.85 -36.79
N LYS A 130 32.94 25.58 -36.96
CA LYS A 130 33.36 25.02 -38.26
C LYS A 130 32.28 25.14 -39.34
N GLY A 131 31.01 24.92 -39.00
CA GLY A 131 29.90 25.11 -39.94
C GLY A 131 29.65 26.58 -40.29
N SER A 132 29.92 27.50 -39.35
CA SER A 132 29.77 28.94 -39.59
C SER A 132 30.90 29.50 -40.45
N GLU A 133 32.12 28.96 -40.35
CA GLU A 133 33.25 29.32 -41.22
C GLU A 133 32.92 29.04 -42.70
N ASP A 134 32.25 27.91 -42.99
CA ASP A 134 31.80 27.53 -44.34
C ASP A 134 30.72 28.47 -44.91
N ALA A 135 30.01 29.21 -44.04
CA ALA A 135 29.02 30.23 -44.41
C ALA A 135 29.62 31.63 -44.63
N THR A 136 30.92 31.83 -44.40
CA THR A 136 31.58 33.15 -44.51
C THR A 136 31.62 33.64 -45.95
N ILE A 137 31.12 34.86 -46.19
CA ILE A 137 31.10 35.52 -47.49
C ILE A 137 32.26 36.52 -47.54
N GLN A 138 33.06 36.52 -48.60
CA GLN A 138 34.27 37.35 -48.68
C GLN A 138 33.98 38.86 -48.69
N GLN A 139 32.86 39.26 -49.29
CA GLN A 139 32.46 40.65 -49.45
C GLN A 139 31.85 41.25 -48.17
N VAL A 140 31.55 40.45 -47.14
CA VAL A 140 30.94 40.94 -45.91
C VAL A 140 31.35 40.17 -44.67
N ASN A 141 31.67 40.89 -43.60
CA ASN A 141 31.97 40.29 -42.30
C ASN A 141 30.70 40.25 -41.43
N TRP A 142 29.74 39.39 -41.77
CA TRP A 142 28.57 39.14 -40.92
C TRP A 142 28.94 38.30 -39.71
N ASP A 143 28.44 38.70 -38.55
CA ASP A 143 28.79 38.10 -37.27
C ASP A 143 27.81 36.96 -36.88
N PRO A 144 28.26 35.69 -36.85
CA PRO A 144 27.43 34.56 -36.42
C PRO A 144 27.30 34.46 -34.89
N SER A 145 27.97 35.32 -34.10
CA SER A 145 28.00 35.25 -32.63
C SER A 145 26.62 35.19 -32.00
N LYS A 146 25.66 35.99 -32.48
CA LYS A 146 24.29 36.01 -31.94
C LYS A 146 23.57 34.68 -32.08
N VAL A 147 23.83 33.96 -33.18
CA VAL A 147 23.25 32.63 -33.42
C VAL A 147 23.94 31.60 -32.54
N LYS A 148 25.27 31.70 -32.36
CA LYS A 148 26.05 30.88 -31.43
C LYS A 148 25.61 31.06 -29.98
N ASP A 149 25.42 32.30 -29.54
CA ASP A 149 24.94 32.61 -28.19
C ASP A 149 23.54 32.08 -27.94
N LYS A 150 22.71 32.04 -28.98
CA LYS A 150 21.39 31.40 -28.92
C LYS A 150 21.52 29.88 -28.83
N LEU A 151 22.40 29.26 -29.62
CA LEU A 151 22.70 27.83 -29.53
C LEU A 151 23.18 27.44 -28.13
N LYS A 152 24.13 28.20 -27.58
CA LYS A 152 24.68 27.98 -26.24
C LYS A 152 23.59 28.00 -25.17
N ARG A 153 22.71 29.01 -25.21
CA ARG A 153 21.57 29.10 -24.28
C ARG A 153 20.59 27.93 -24.45
N ASP A 154 20.30 27.52 -25.68
CA ASP A 154 19.40 26.38 -25.94
C ASP A 154 20.01 25.05 -25.44
N ILE A 155 21.33 24.87 -25.60
CA ILE A 155 22.09 23.74 -25.05
C ILE A 155 22.03 23.75 -23.52
N GLU A 156 22.38 24.89 -22.89
CA GLU A 156 22.36 25.03 -21.43
C GLU A 156 20.96 24.77 -20.85
N ALA A 157 19.91 25.30 -21.48
CA ALA A 157 18.53 25.05 -21.09
C ALA A 157 18.16 23.56 -21.20
N HIS A 158 18.60 22.88 -22.26
CA HIS A 158 18.39 21.45 -22.41
C HIS A 158 19.14 20.64 -21.33
N VAL A 159 20.41 20.96 -21.06
CA VAL A 159 21.20 20.31 -20.00
C VAL A 159 20.53 20.48 -18.64
N VAL A 160 20.04 21.67 -18.29
CA VAL A 160 19.30 21.91 -17.04
C VAL A 160 18.03 21.06 -16.98
N SER A 161 17.27 20.99 -18.09
CA SER A 161 16.07 20.16 -18.17
C SER A 161 16.37 18.67 -17.95
N VAL A 162 17.39 18.13 -18.63
CA VAL A 162 17.77 16.71 -18.49
C VAL A 162 18.30 16.43 -17.09
N ARG A 163 19.07 17.35 -16.51
CA ARG A 163 19.54 17.26 -15.12
C ARG A 163 18.38 17.08 -14.16
N ALA A 164 17.37 17.95 -14.25
CA ALA A 164 16.20 17.91 -13.38
C ALA A 164 15.43 16.58 -13.52
N THR A 165 15.20 16.11 -14.75
CA THR A 165 14.55 14.83 -15.01
C THR A 165 15.33 13.66 -14.42
N LYS A 166 16.64 13.60 -14.66
CA LYS A 166 17.49 12.51 -14.17
C LYS A 166 17.61 12.48 -12.65
N LEU A 167 17.74 13.65 -12.00
CA LEU A 167 17.72 13.72 -10.54
C LEU A 167 16.38 13.26 -9.97
N SER A 168 15.26 13.66 -10.57
CA SER A 168 13.93 13.21 -10.16
C SER A 168 13.76 11.69 -10.30
N GLU A 169 14.24 11.10 -11.40
CA GLU A 169 14.23 9.64 -11.62
C GLU A 169 15.07 8.89 -10.57
N LEU A 170 16.27 9.42 -10.25
CA LEU A 170 17.14 8.85 -9.23
C LEU A 170 16.51 8.94 -7.84
N CYS A 171 15.97 10.10 -7.46
CA CYS A 171 15.26 10.29 -6.19
C CYS A 171 14.10 9.31 -6.07
N ALA A 172 13.24 9.20 -7.09
CA ALA A 172 12.12 8.25 -7.08
C ALA A 172 12.58 6.79 -6.95
N THR A 173 13.70 6.43 -7.58
CA THR A 173 14.28 5.09 -7.49
C THR A 173 14.74 4.77 -6.06
N TYR A 174 15.43 5.71 -5.40
CA TYR A 174 15.89 5.54 -4.02
C TYR A 174 14.74 5.62 -3.01
N GLU A 175 13.77 6.52 -3.19
CA GLU A 175 12.53 6.59 -2.40
C GLU A 175 11.76 5.25 -2.50
N GLY A 176 11.64 4.68 -3.69
CA GLY A 176 11.00 3.37 -3.91
C GLY A 176 11.73 2.21 -3.24
N LYS A 177 13.07 2.17 -3.34
CA LYS A 177 13.91 1.17 -2.65
C LYS A 177 13.76 1.28 -1.13
N LEU A 178 13.82 2.49 -0.59
CA LEU A 178 13.68 2.75 0.84
C LEU A 178 12.28 2.37 1.33
N THR A 179 11.24 2.71 0.57
CA THR A 179 9.86 2.32 0.88
C THR A 179 9.72 0.80 0.98
N LYS A 180 10.28 0.06 0.02
CA LYS A 180 10.24 -1.41 0.03
C LYS A 180 11.02 -2.00 1.20
N ALA A 181 12.19 -1.44 1.52
CA ALA A 181 13.02 -1.91 2.62
C ALA A 181 12.42 -1.64 4.01
N LEU A 182 11.60 -0.59 4.15
CA LEU A 182 10.98 -0.21 5.41
C LEU A 182 9.56 -0.78 5.59
N ALA A 183 8.74 -0.82 4.55
CA ALA A 183 7.31 -1.08 4.68
C ALA A 183 6.98 -2.44 5.31
N GLU A 184 7.46 -3.55 4.73
CA GLU A 184 7.16 -4.90 5.22
C GLU A 184 7.78 -5.17 6.60
N PRO A 185 9.06 -4.82 6.86
CA PRO A 185 9.63 -5.10 8.18
C PRO A 185 9.03 -4.23 9.29
N VAL A 186 8.64 -2.99 9.01
CA VAL A 186 7.92 -2.14 9.97
C VAL A 186 6.57 -2.76 10.31
N GLU A 187 5.80 -3.21 9.32
CA GLU A 187 4.53 -3.91 9.56
C GLU A 187 4.71 -5.15 10.44
N ALA A 188 5.71 -5.98 10.15
CA ALA A 188 6.00 -7.17 10.93
C ALA A 188 6.43 -6.86 12.38
N LEU A 189 7.24 -5.81 12.57
CA LEU A 189 7.66 -5.37 13.91
C LEU A 189 6.45 -4.85 14.71
N LEU A 190 5.60 -4.05 14.07
CA LEU A 190 4.38 -3.51 14.68
C LEU A 190 3.42 -4.64 15.10
N ASP A 191 3.25 -5.69 14.29
CA ASP A 191 2.41 -6.85 14.63
C ASP A 191 2.90 -7.62 15.88
N SER A 192 4.21 -7.67 16.10
CA SER A 192 4.78 -8.36 17.26
C SER A 192 4.44 -7.68 18.59
N ALA A 193 4.36 -6.34 18.59
CA ALA A 193 4.16 -5.46 19.73
C ALA A 193 4.92 -5.84 21.00
N SER A 194 6.22 -6.08 20.84
CA SER A 194 7.15 -6.20 21.95
C SER A 194 7.54 -4.82 22.50
N GLU A 195 8.10 -4.78 23.71
CA GLU A 195 8.69 -3.56 24.30
C GLU A 195 9.78 -2.97 23.38
N ASP A 196 10.45 -3.82 22.59
CA ASP A 196 11.54 -3.45 21.69
C ASP A 196 11.05 -3.05 20.28
N THR A 197 9.74 -2.96 20.03
CA THR A 197 9.18 -2.66 18.70
C THR A 197 9.72 -1.35 18.12
N TRP A 198 9.55 -0.24 18.85
CA TRP A 198 10.01 1.08 18.40
C TRP A 198 11.53 1.22 18.37
N PRO A 199 12.30 0.73 19.36
CA PRO A 199 13.76 0.63 19.25
C PRO A 199 14.24 -0.15 18.02
N ALA A 200 13.60 -1.26 17.67
CA ALA A 200 13.93 -2.03 16.47
C ALA A 200 13.60 -1.26 15.18
N ILE A 201 12.44 -0.58 15.13
CA ILE A 201 12.06 0.29 14.02
C ILE A 201 13.06 1.45 13.85
N ARG A 202 13.53 2.08 14.94
CA ARG A 202 14.56 3.14 14.86
C ARG A 202 15.85 2.64 14.26
N LYS A 203 16.34 1.48 14.73
CA LYS A 203 17.57 0.86 14.19
C LYS A 203 17.43 0.51 12.72
N LEU A 204 16.27 -0.03 12.32
CA LEU A 204 15.96 -0.33 10.92
C LEU A 204 15.92 0.95 10.07
N LEU A 205 15.16 1.95 10.50
CA LEU A 205 15.04 3.25 9.82
C LEU A 205 16.41 3.88 9.62
N GLN A 206 17.23 3.94 10.68
CA GLN A 206 18.59 4.48 10.60
C GLN A 206 19.45 3.70 9.60
N ARG A 207 19.48 2.36 9.70
CA ARG A 207 20.30 1.52 8.81
C ARG A 207 19.93 1.69 7.35
N GLU A 208 18.64 1.54 7.02
CA GLU A 208 18.17 1.58 5.64
C GLU A 208 18.26 3.00 5.06
N THR A 209 17.97 4.03 5.87
CA THR A 209 18.06 5.42 5.43
C THR A 209 19.51 5.81 5.18
N THR A 210 20.45 5.50 6.08
CA THR A 210 21.88 5.78 5.87
C THR A 210 22.42 5.06 4.64
N ALA A 211 22.02 3.80 4.42
CA ALA A 211 22.40 3.06 3.21
C ALA A 211 21.83 3.69 1.92
N ALA A 212 20.56 4.12 1.95
CA ALA A 212 19.91 4.77 0.82
C ALA A 212 20.50 6.17 0.53
N VAL A 213 20.78 6.96 1.57
CA VAL A 213 21.42 8.28 1.48
C VAL A 213 22.82 8.17 0.91
N SER A 214 23.65 7.25 1.42
CA SER A 214 25.00 7.02 0.87
C SER A 214 24.97 6.55 -0.59
N GLY A 215 23.99 5.71 -0.94
CA GLY A 215 23.78 5.30 -2.33
C GLY A 215 23.36 6.46 -3.25
N LEU A 216 22.46 7.32 -2.78
CA LEU A 216 22.02 8.52 -3.51
C LEU A 216 23.17 9.52 -3.67
N GLU A 217 23.91 9.81 -2.59
CA GLU A 217 25.10 10.68 -2.57
C GLU A 217 26.13 10.23 -3.62
N SER A 218 26.45 8.93 -3.64
CA SER A 218 27.34 8.37 -4.66
C SER A 218 26.80 8.55 -6.08
N ALA A 219 25.50 8.36 -6.30
CA ALA A 219 24.89 8.50 -7.62
C ALA A 219 24.85 9.97 -8.11
N ILE A 220 24.54 10.92 -7.22
CA ILE A 220 24.44 12.35 -7.55
C ILE A 220 25.81 13.04 -7.66
N SER A 221 26.88 12.43 -7.12
CA SER A 221 28.25 12.98 -7.23
C SER A 221 28.68 13.27 -8.67
N THR A 222 28.17 12.49 -9.64
CA THR A 222 28.47 12.66 -11.08
C THR A 222 27.82 13.90 -11.71
N PHE A 223 26.91 14.57 -11.01
CA PHE A 223 26.18 15.74 -11.49
C PHE A 223 26.84 17.08 -11.11
N GLU A 224 27.83 17.07 -10.21
CA GLU A 224 28.52 18.27 -9.70
C GLU A 224 27.52 19.35 -9.24
N LEU A 225 26.61 18.94 -8.35
CA LEU A 225 25.61 19.85 -7.78
C LEU A 225 26.24 20.83 -6.79
N ASP A 226 25.55 21.94 -6.54
CA ASP A 226 25.90 22.80 -5.42
C ASP A 226 25.57 22.12 -4.09
N GLU A 227 26.33 22.46 -3.06
CA GLU A 227 26.24 21.85 -1.73
C GLU A 227 24.84 22.00 -1.10
N ALA A 228 24.11 23.07 -1.43
CA ALA A 228 22.78 23.31 -0.88
C ALA A 228 21.74 22.39 -1.53
N THR A 229 21.76 22.26 -2.85
CA THR A 229 20.87 21.34 -3.59
C THR A 229 21.15 19.89 -3.22
N GLU A 230 22.43 19.50 -3.09
CA GLU A 230 22.80 18.16 -2.64
C GLU A 230 22.22 17.85 -1.26
N LYS A 231 22.44 18.72 -0.28
CA LYS A 231 21.88 18.57 1.08
C LYS A 231 20.36 18.47 1.07
N GLU A 232 19.68 19.28 0.28
CA GLU A 232 18.21 19.25 0.16
C GLU A 232 17.70 17.90 -0.36
N LEU A 233 18.35 17.33 -1.39
CA LEU A 233 17.97 16.02 -1.93
C LEU A 233 18.19 14.89 -0.91
N LEU A 234 19.27 14.93 -0.15
CA LEU A 234 19.55 13.94 0.88
C LEU A 234 18.55 14.06 2.05
N LEU A 235 18.28 15.29 2.52
CA LEU A 235 17.28 15.54 3.57
C LEU A 235 15.87 15.11 3.14
N ARG A 236 15.51 15.33 1.86
CA ARG A 236 14.24 14.84 1.32
C ARG A 236 14.14 13.31 1.43
N LEU A 237 15.19 12.57 1.12
CA LEU A 237 15.21 11.11 1.24
C LEU A 237 15.11 10.65 2.70
N GLU A 238 15.79 11.33 3.63
CA GLU A 238 15.69 11.06 5.06
C GLU A 238 14.26 11.26 5.59
N ASN A 239 13.64 12.39 5.20
CA ASN A 239 12.26 12.71 5.54
C ASN A 239 11.28 11.71 4.91
N HIS A 240 11.55 11.24 3.69
CA HIS A 240 10.75 10.19 3.05
C HIS A 240 10.77 8.89 3.86
N GLY A 241 11.95 8.46 4.32
CA GLY A 241 12.08 7.28 5.20
C GLY A 241 11.23 7.41 6.47
N ARG A 242 11.28 8.57 7.13
CA ARG A 242 10.44 8.89 8.30
C ARG A 242 8.95 8.80 7.94
N SER A 243 8.53 9.44 6.85
CA SER A 243 7.15 9.44 6.36
C SER A 243 6.63 8.02 6.05
N VAL A 244 7.45 7.13 5.49
CA VAL A 244 7.07 5.73 5.23
C VAL A 244 6.72 5.02 6.54
N VAL A 245 7.56 5.16 7.57
CA VAL A 245 7.30 4.56 8.89
C VAL A 245 6.04 5.14 9.51
N GLU A 246 5.85 6.45 9.45
CA GLU A 246 4.64 7.09 9.98
C GLU A 246 3.37 6.62 9.26
N SER A 247 3.40 6.51 7.93
CA SER A 247 2.28 6.00 7.14
C SER A 247 1.93 4.58 7.55
N LYS A 248 2.94 3.71 7.68
CA LYS A 248 2.73 2.31 8.07
C LYS A 248 2.21 2.18 9.50
N ALA A 249 2.70 3.01 10.42
CA ALA A 249 2.20 3.06 11.78
C ALA A 249 0.72 3.50 11.83
N ARG A 250 0.31 4.49 11.02
CA ARG A 250 -1.10 4.90 10.89
C ARG A 250 -1.99 3.80 10.31
N GLU A 251 -1.51 3.09 9.29
CA GLU A 251 -2.23 1.95 8.70
C GLU A 251 -2.46 0.83 9.72
N GLU A 252 -1.44 0.45 10.49
CA GLU A 252 -1.57 -0.61 11.50
C GLU A 252 -2.37 -0.16 12.73
N ALA A 253 -2.25 1.10 13.14
CA ALA A 253 -3.10 1.67 14.20
C ALA A 253 -4.59 1.65 13.81
N ALA A 254 -4.93 1.86 12.54
CA ALA A 254 -6.32 1.75 12.07
C ALA A 254 -6.88 0.31 12.19
N ARG A 255 -6.02 -0.71 12.15
CA ARG A 255 -6.39 -2.14 12.26
C ARG A 255 -6.22 -2.71 13.68
N ILE A 256 -5.94 -1.85 14.66
CA ILE A 256 -5.54 -2.26 16.01
C ILE A 256 -6.54 -3.18 16.70
N LEU A 257 -7.85 -2.96 16.53
CA LEU A 257 -8.87 -3.78 17.17
C LEU A 257 -8.80 -5.25 16.73
N ILE A 258 -8.57 -5.48 15.43
CA ILE A 258 -8.44 -6.83 14.86
C ILE A 258 -7.19 -7.50 15.44
N ARG A 259 -6.05 -6.80 15.42
CA ARG A 259 -4.77 -7.28 15.96
C ARG A 259 -4.87 -7.61 17.46
N MET A 260 -5.54 -6.76 18.24
CA MET A 260 -5.81 -7.01 19.66
C MET A 260 -6.62 -8.29 19.87
N LYS A 261 -7.66 -8.52 19.05
CA LYS A 261 -8.47 -9.74 19.12
C LYS A 261 -7.69 -10.99 18.72
N ASP A 262 -6.86 -10.91 17.70
CA ASP A 262 -6.00 -12.03 17.29
C ASP A 262 -4.98 -12.36 18.37
N ARG A 263 -4.35 -11.34 18.98
CA ARG A 263 -3.43 -11.53 20.10
C ARG A 263 -4.13 -12.09 21.35
N PHE A 264 -5.34 -11.65 21.64
CA PHE A 264 -6.15 -12.22 22.71
C PHE A 264 -6.48 -13.68 22.43
N SER A 265 -6.96 -13.98 21.22
CA SER A 265 -7.43 -15.31 20.84
C SER A 265 -6.29 -16.32 20.84
N THR A 266 -5.12 -15.94 20.33
CA THR A 266 -3.92 -16.80 20.36
C THR A 266 -3.49 -17.13 21.79
N LEU A 267 -3.41 -16.15 22.70
CA LEU A 267 -3.00 -16.37 24.09
C LEU A 267 -4.08 -17.05 24.95
N PHE A 268 -5.35 -16.81 24.66
CA PHE A 268 -6.47 -17.36 25.42
C PHE A 268 -6.80 -18.79 25.01
N SER A 269 -6.85 -19.05 23.69
CA SER A 269 -7.27 -20.34 23.14
C SER A 269 -6.14 -21.35 22.97
N ARG A 270 -4.87 -20.95 23.11
CA ARG A 270 -3.73 -21.87 23.01
C ARG A 270 -3.03 -22.08 24.35
N ASP A 271 -2.39 -23.22 24.50
CA ASP A 271 -1.49 -23.52 25.61
C ASP A 271 -0.04 -23.08 25.30
N ALA A 272 0.89 -23.42 26.18
CA ALA A 272 2.31 -23.06 26.03
C ALA A 272 2.96 -23.72 24.79
N ASP A 273 2.42 -24.85 24.35
CA ASP A 273 2.89 -25.61 23.19
C ASP A 273 2.17 -25.19 21.89
N SER A 274 1.43 -24.08 21.92
CA SER A 274 0.62 -23.55 20.81
C SER A 274 -0.54 -24.45 20.38
N MET A 275 -0.91 -25.45 21.18
CA MET A 275 -2.02 -26.35 20.92
C MET A 275 -3.34 -25.75 21.42
N PRO A 276 -4.50 -26.06 20.77
CA PRO A 276 -5.80 -25.60 21.25
C PRO A 276 -6.07 -26.06 22.68
N ARG A 277 -6.34 -25.10 23.56
CA ARG A 277 -6.57 -25.32 24.99
C ARG A 277 -7.90 -26.02 25.20
N VAL A 278 -7.86 -27.11 25.96
CA VAL A 278 -9.05 -27.83 26.40
C VAL A 278 -9.39 -27.40 27.82
N TRP A 279 -10.65 -27.05 28.08
CA TRP A 279 -11.11 -26.59 29.40
C TRP A 279 -11.41 -27.79 30.31
N THR A 280 -10.39 -28.32 30.97
CA THR A 280 -10.48 -29.54 31.79
C THR A 280 -10.89 -29.29 33.25
N GLY A 281 -10.86 -28.04 33.70
CA GLY A 281 -11.24 -27.65 35.07
C GLY A 281 -10.05 -27.32 35.97
N LYS A 282 -8.83 -27.58 35.51
CA LYS A 282 -7.58 -27.26 36.23
C LYS A 282 -7.05 -25.87 35.90
N GLU A 283 -7.50 -25.29 34.79
CA GLU A 283 -7.05 -24.01 34.27
C GLU A 283 -7.76 -22.85 34.98
N ASP A 284 -7.01 -21.85 35.42
CA ASP A 284 -7.57 -20.59 35.93
C ASP A 284 -7.91 -19.66 34.76
N ILE A 285 -9.17 -19.74 34.30
CA ILE A 285 -9.69 -18.91 33.21
C ILE A 285 -9.53 -17.42 33.53
N LYS A 286 -9.65 -16.99 34.79
CA LYS A 286 -9.51 -15.58 35.17
C LYS A 286 -8.09 -15.10 35.01
N ALA A 287 -7.11 -15.89 35.45
CA ALA A 287 -5.70 -15.57 35.27
C ALA A 287 -5.31 -15.53 33.78
N ILE A 288 -5.73 -16.53 33.00
CA ILE A 288 -5.47 -16.59 31.54
C ILE A 288 -6.09 -15.37 30.83
N THR A 289 -7.35 -15.04 31.16
CA THR A 289 -8.04 -13.86 30.61
C THR A 289 -7.30 -12.58 30.95
N LYS A 290 -6.79 -12.44 32.20
CA LYS A 290 -6.04 -11.27 32.64
C LYS A 290 -4.74 -11.12 31.83
N THR A 291 -4.00 -12.20 31.65
CA THR A 291 -2.75 -12.21 30.85
C THR A 291 -3.00 -11.92 29.37
N ALA A 292 -4.04 -12.52 28.77
CA ALA A 292 -4.39 -12.26 27.38
C ALA A 292 -4.84 -10.80 27.17
N ARG A 293 -5.60 -10.24 28.12
CA ARG A 293 -5.99 -8.82 28.11
C ARG A 293 -4.81 -7.88 28.31
N SER A 294 -3.88 -8.16 29.24
CA SER A 294 -2.71 -7.30 29.43
C SER A 294 -1.79 -7.30 28.20
N ALA A 295 -1.56 -8.45 27.58
CA ALA A 295 -0.80 -8.54 26.33
C ALA A 295 -1.47 -7.77 25.16
N SER A 296 -2.81 -7.83 25.05
CA SER A 296 -3.55 -7.08 24.04
C SER A 296 -3.55 -5.57 24.32
N MET A 297 -3.51 -5.15 25.58
CA MET A 297 -3.38 -3.75 25.99
C MET A 297 -2.00 -3.20 25.66
N LYS A 298 -0.93 -3.98 25.86
CA LYS A 298 0.43 -3.59 25.45
C LYS A 298 0.50 -3.27 23.95
N LEU A 299 -0.17 -4.07 23.12
CA LEU A 299 -0.30 -3.80 21.69
C LEU A 299 -1.04 -2.47 21.40
N LEU A 300 -2.08 -2.14 22.17
CA LEU A 300 -2.74 -0.83 22.07
C LEU A 300 -1.79 0.31 22.50
N SER A 301 -0.99 0.11 23.55
CA SER A 301 0.00 1.09 24.03
C SER A 301 1.12 1.34 23.02
N THR A 302 1.63 0.29 22.38
CA THR A 302 2.66 0.41 21.35
C THR A 302 2.13 1.14 20.11
N MET A 303 0.86 0.95 19.75
CA MET A 303 0.21 1.61 18.59
C MET A 303 -0.45 2.95 18.88
N ALA A 304 -0.44 3.44 20.11
CA ALA A 304 -1.07 4.71 20.45
C ALA A 304 -0.28 5.94 19.96
N ALA A 305 1.04 5.82 19.83
CA ALA A 305 1.93 6.90 19.44
C ALA A 305 3.18 6.41 18.71
N ILE A 306 3.70 7.27 17.82
CA ILE A 306 4.95 7.09 17.08
C ILE A 306 6.13 7.47 17.97
N ARG A 307 7.07 6.53 18.19
CA ARG A 307 8.25 6.70 19.06
C ARG A 307 9.57 6.63 18.29
N LEU A 308 9.71 7.50 17.30
CA LEU A 308 10.94 7.61 16.51
C LEU A 308 12.06 8.37 17.23
N GLU A 309 11.73 9.18 18.23
CA GLU A 309 12.70 9.85 19.09
C GLU A 309 12.83 9.10 20.44
N GLU A 310 13.89 9.36 21.20
CA GLU A 310 14.11 8.75 22.53
C GLU A 310 13.27 9.36 23.66
N ASP A 311 12.30 10.22 23.31
CA ASP A 311 11.40 10.84 24.26
C ASP A 311 10.55 9.78 24.97
N GLY A 312 10.64 9.72 26.30
CA GLY A 312 9.83 8.80 27.11
C GLY A 312 8.38 9.27 27.23
N ASP A 313 7.43 8.36 27.06
CA ASP A 313 6.01 8.60 27.32
C ASP A 313 5.49 7.86 28.56
N ASN A 314 4.24 8.15 28.93
CA ASN A 314 3.51 7.53 30.04
C ASN A 314 2.26 6.78 29.55
N ILE A 315 2.21 6.38 28.28
CA ILE A 315 0.99 5.78 27.69
C ILE A 315 0.73 4.42 28.32
N ASP A 316 1.74 3.55 28.38
CA ASP A 316 1.59 2.18 28.91
C ASP A 316 1.12 2.17 30.37
N THR A 317 1.74 3.03 31.20
CA THR A 317 1.40 3.15 32.62
C THR A 317 -0.01 3.70 32.80
N THR A 318 -0.40 4.71 32.00
CA THR A 318 -1.75 5.30 32.03
C THR A 318 -2.81 4.29 31.59
N LEU A 319 -2.59 3.56 30.51
CA LEU A 319 -3.52 2.53 30.02
C LEU A 319 -3.62 1.35 31.01
N SER A 320 -2.51 0.89 31.56
CA SER A 320 -2.50 -0.18 32.57
C SER A 320 -3.35 0.18 33.80
N LEU A 321 -3.14 1.37 34.36
CA LEU A 321 -3.87 1.86 35.53
C LEU A 321 -5.36 2.04 35.22
N ALA A 322 -5.71 2.66 34.09
CA ALA A 322 -7.09 3.00 33.76
C ALA A 322 -7.93 1.82 33.24
N LEU A 323 -7.31 0.86 32.53
CA LEU A 323 -8.05 -0.16 31.75
C LEU A 323 -7.98 -1.57 32.32
N VAL A 324 -6.86 -1.92 32.96
CA VAL A 324 -6.57 -3.27 33.49
C VAL A 324 -6.74 -3.31 35.02
N ASP A 325 -6.18 -2.35 35.75
CA ASP A 325 -6.21 -2.33 37.23
C ASP A 325 -7.48 -1.69 37.84
N ALA A 326 -8.19 -0.84 37.11
CA ALA A 326 -9.47 -0.26 37.53
C ALA A 326 -10.57 -1.31 37.81
N ALA A 327 -10.35 -2.59 37.47
CA ALA A 327 -11.25 -3.71 37.75
C ALA A 327 -11.10 -4.31 39.17
N ARG A 328 -10.23 -3.78 40.05
CA ARG A 328 -10.15 -4.23 41.45
C ARG A 328 -11.32 -3.66 42.26
N PRO A 329 -12.31 -4.48 42.70
CA PRO A 329 -13.33 -4.01 43.62
C PRO A 329 -12.74 -4.03 45.03
N GLY A 330 -12.37 -2.87 45.60
CA GLY A 330 -11.91 -2.83 46.99
C GLY A 330 -11.18 -1.58 47.50
N THR A 331 -10.75 -0.64 46.65
CA THR A 331 -10.08 0.58 47.13
C THR A 331 -10.80 1.83 46.64
N THR A 332 -11.96 2.09 47.23
CA THR A 332 -12.58 3.42 47.16
C THR A 332 -12.30 4.16 48.46
N ASP A 333 -11.13 4.78 48.57
CA ASP A 333 -11.09 6.06 49.28
C ASP A 333 -11.63 7.10 48.31
N ARG A 334 -12.93 7.38 48.49
CA ARG A 334 -13.65 8.46 47.85
C ARG A 334 -13.08 9.78 48.36
N SER A 335 -12.08 10.33 47.69
CA SER A 335 -11.64 11.70 47.94
C SER A 335 -10.95 12.29 46.71
N ILE A 336 -11.57 13.37 46.21
CA ILE A 336 -11.12 14.32 45.18
C ILE A 336 -11.33 13.82 43.73
N GLN A 337 -11.93 14.69 42.92
CA GLN A 337 -12.24 14.53 41.49
C GLN A 337 -11.04 13.97 40.71
N SER A 338 -10.92 12.65 40.59
CA SER A 338 -9.98 12.05 39.66
C SER A 338 -10.57 12.24 38.25
N LEU A 339 -10.15 13.30 37.57
CA LEU A 339 -10.37 13.42 36.13
C LEU A 339 -9.97 12.09 35.48
N ASP A 340 -10.89 11.50 34.73
CA ASP A 340 -10.62 10.27 33.98
C ASP A 340 -9.42 10.53 33.06
N PRO A 341 -8.26 9.87 33.27
CA PRO A 341 -7.04 10.16 32.53
C PRO A 341 -7.19 9.86 31.03
N LEU A 342 -8.22 9.12 30.64
CA LEU A 342 -8.56 8.82 29.25
C LEU A 342 -9.69 9.69 28.68
N ALA A 343 -10.15 10.72 29.41
CA ALA A 343 -11.13 11.70 28.92
C ALA A 343 -10.50 12.86 28.13
N SER A 344 -9.17 12.83 27.90
CA SER A 344 -8.44 13.82 27.12
C SER A 344 -8.41 13.49 25.62
N SER A 345 -8.45 14.51 24.77
CA SER A 345 -8.25 14.38 23.32
C SER A 345 -6.79 14.18 22.92
N SER A 346 -5.84 14.50 23.80
CA SER A 346 -4.39 14.42 23.54
C SER A 346 -3.64 13.79 24.72
N TRP A 347 -2.43 13.28 24.43
CA TRP A 347 -1.51 12.73 25.42
C TRP A 347 -0.60 13.84 25.97
N GLU A 348 -0.41 13.88 27.29
CA GLU A 348 0.33 14.98 27.97
C GLU A 348 1.81 15.10 27.54
N ARG A 349 2.44 13.99 27.12
CA ARG A 349 3.87 13.93 26.73
C ARG A 349 4.10 13.57 25.26
N VAL A 350 3.05 13.54 24.44
CA VAL A 350 3.17 13.16 23.02
C VAL A 350 2.53 14.24 22.16
N PRO A 351 3.29 14.87 21.23
CA PRO A 351 2.75 15.81 20.26
C PRO A 351 1.61 15.21 19.42
N GLU A 352 0.72 16.06 18.90
CA GLU A 352 -0.42 15.61 18.10
C GLU A 352 0.04 14.91 16.80
N GLU A 353 1.14 15.35 16.20
CA GLU A 353 1.68 14.78 14.96
C GLU A 353 2.16 13.33 15.13
N ARG A 354 2.57 12.98 16.36
CA ARG A 354 3.03 11.63 16.73
C ARG A 354 1.90 10.78 17.31
N THR A 355 0.74 11.36 17.58
CA THR A 355 -0.39 10.64 18.17
C THR A 355 -1.12 9.86 17.07
N LEU A 356 -1.20 8.52 17.23
CA LEU A 356 -1.93 7.65 16.32
C LEU A 356 -3.34 7.37 16.83
N ILE A 357 -3.48 7.17 18.14
CA ILE A 357 -4.73 6.87 18.83
C ILE A 357 -4.82 7.75 20.07
N SER A 358 -5.85 8.58 20.13
CA SER A 358 -6.10 9.45 21.28
C SER A 358 -6.52 8.66 22.53
N PRO A 359 -6.36 9.21 23.75
CA PRO A 359 -6.78 8.55 24.98
C PRO A 359 -8.26 8.13 24.97
N VAL A 360 -9.15 8.99 24.46
CA VAL A 360 -10.59 8.70 24.34
C VAL A 360 -10.85 7.55 23.36
N GLN A 361 -10.12 7.50 22.23
CA GLN A 361 -10.20 6.39 21.29
C GLN A 361 -9.70 5.10 21.91
N CYS A 362 -8.57 5.10 22.63
CA CYS A 362 -8.08 3.94 23.38
C CYS A 362 -9.13 3.40 24.34
N LYS A 363 -9.84 4.28 25.06
CA LYS A 363 -10.95 3.89 25.94
C LYS A 363 -12.10 3.24 25.19
N SER A 364 -12.49 3.79 24.04
CA SER A 364 -13.57 3.25 23.20
C SER A 364 -13.21 1.89 22.60
N LEU A 365 -12.00 1.76 22.02
CA LEU A 365 -11.44 0.53 21.46
C LEU A 365 -11.36 -0.55 22.53
N TRP A 366 -10.92 -0.21 23.74
CA TRP A 366 -10.85 -1.16 24.85
C TRP A 366 -12.22 -1.68 25.28
N ARG A 367 -13.24 -0.83 25.31
CA ARG A 367 -14.63 -1.25 25.61
C ARG A 367 -15.15 -2.20 24.54
N GLN A 368 -14.94 -1.86 23.26
CA GLN A 368 -15.35 -2.70 22.14
C GLN A 368 -14.62 -4.05 22.17
N PHE A 369 -13.30 -4.04 22.35
CA PHE A 369 -12.48 -5.24 22.52
C PHE A 369 -12.98 -6.13 23.67
N LYS A 370 -13.30 -5.55 24.84
CA LYS A 370 -13.86 -6.30 25.97
C LYS A 370 -15.20 -6.95 25.60
N ALA A 371 -16.12 -6.21 25.00
CA ALA A 371 -17.43 -6.74 24.62
C ALA A 371 -17.32 -7.89 23.60
N GLU A 372 -16.45 -7.76 22.59
CA GLU A 372 -16.28 -8.78 21.56
C GLU A 372 -15.54 -10.04 22.06
N THR A 373 -14.64 -9.90 23.03
CA THR A 373 -13.92 -11.04 23.64
C THR A 373 -14.65 -11.69 24.81
N GLU A 374 -15.64 -11.01 25.39
CA GLU A 374 -16.42 -11.49 26.53
C GLU A 374 -17.18 -12.77 26.20
N TYR A 375 -17.77 -12.86 25.00
CA TYR A 375 -18.44 -14.08 24.54
C TYR A 375 -17.50 -15.29 24.58
N THR A 376 -16.27 -15.14 24.11
CA THR A 376 -15.25 -16.21 24.08
C THR A 376 -14.87 -16.66 25.49
N VAL A 377 -14.78 -15.72 26.44
CA VAL A 377 -14.50 -16.03 27.85
C VAL A 377 -15.69 -16.76 28.50
N THR A 378 -16.91 -16.28 28.27
CA THR A 378 -18.13 -16.92 28.80
C THR A 378 -18.30 -18.33 28.23
N GLN A 379 -18.00 -18.54 26.95
CA GLN A 379 -18.03 -19.85 26.32
C GLN A 379 -17.01 -20.81 26.97
N ALA A 380 -15.79 -20.34 27.27
CA ALA A 380 -14.78 -21.13 27.95
C ALA A 380 -15.23 -21.54 29.37
N ILE A 381 -15.84 -20.61 30.12
CA ILE A 381 -16.40 -20.90 31.46
C ILE A 381 -17.52 -21.94 31.36
N ALA A 382 -18.45 -21.77 30.43
CA ALA A 382 -19.54 -22.72 30.21
C ALA A 382 -19.02 -24.11 29.80
N ALA A 383 -17.99 -24.18 28.96
CA ALA A 383 -17.33 -25.43 28.57
C ALA A 383 -16.64 -26.11 29.77
N GLN A 384 -15.96 -25.34 30.62
CA GLN A 384 -15.33 -25.85 31.84
C GLN A 384 -16.38 -26.39 32.83
N GLU A 385 -17.48 -25.66 33.03
CA GLU A 385 -18.60 -26.10 33.88
C GLU A 385 -19.28 -27.36 33.35
N ALA A 386 -19.52 -27.43 32.02
CA ALA A 386 -20.09 -28.61 31.38
C ALA A 386 -19.18 -29.83 31.55
N ASN A 387 -17.87 -29.68 31.38
CA ASN A 387 -16.91 -30.76 31.56
C ASN A 387 -16.83 -31.22 33.03
N LYS A 388 -16.88 -30.27 33.98
CA LYS A 388 -16.96 -30.57 35.42
C LYS A 388 -18.24 -31.34 35.78
N ARG A 389 -19.38 -31.00 35.16
CA ARG A 389 -20.66 -31.74 35.34
C ARG A 389 -20.60 -33.14 34.73
N ASN A 390 -19.99 -33.30 33.56
CA ASN A 390 -19.84 -34.60 32.89
C ASN A 390 -18.98 -35.58 33.70
N ASN A 391 -18.02 -35.07 34.49
CA ASN A 391 -17.20 -35.90 35.38
C ASN A 391 -17.98 -36.49 36.58
N ASN A 392 -19.25 -36.08 36.81
CA ASN A 392 -20.16 -36.68 37.80
C ASN A 392 -21.14 -37.65 37.10
N TRP A 393 -20.63 -38.67 36.42
CA TRP A 393 -21.44 -39.71 35.79
C TRP A 393 -21.90 -40.76 36.81
N LEU A 394 -22.75 -40.37 37.77
CA LEU A 394 -23.52 -41.35 38.53
C LEU A 394 -24.76 -41.73 37.69
N PRO A 395 -25.07 -43.03 37.52
CA PRO A 395 -26.32 -43.46 36.90
C PRO A 395 -27.51 -42.82 37.62
N PRO A 396 -28.62 -42.51 36.91
CA PRO A 396 -29.82 -41.98 37.55
C PRO A 396 -30.22 -42.80 38.78
N PRO A 397 -30.76 -42.20 39.86
CA PRO A 397 -31.07 -42.91 41.10
C PRO A 397 -31.96 -44.15 40.91
N TRP A 398 -32.88 -44.12 39.94
CA TRP A 398 -33.71 -45.27 39.59
C TRP A 398 -32.91 -46.43 38.97
N ALA A 399 -31.85 -46.13 38.21
CA ALA A 399 -30.98 -47.13 37.59
C ALA A 399 -30.07 -47.77 38.65
N LEU A 400 -29.62 -46.97 39.64
CA LEU A 400 -28.91 -47.48 40.82
C LEU A 400 -29.81 -48.41 41.65
N ALA A 401 -31.07 -48.04 41.89
CA ALA A 401 -32.04 -48.88 42.59
C ALA A 401 -32.36 -50.17 41.82
N ALA A 402 -32.55 -50.07 40.50
CA ALA A 402 -32.80 -51.22 39.63
C ALA A 402 -31.60 -52.18 39.62
N MET A 403 -30.37 -51.67 39.51
CA MET A 403 -29.15 -52.49 39.60
C MET A 403 -29.00 -53.16 40.97
N ALA A 404 -29.39 -52.51 42.06
CA ALA A 404 -29.32 -53.08 43.41
C ALA A 404 -30.35 -54.20 43.64
N VAL A 405 -31.55 -54.10 43.05
CA VAL A 405 -32.64 -55.08 43.22
C VAL A 405 -32.50 -56.28 42.25
N LEU A 406 -32.18 -56.01 40.97
CA LEU A 406 -32.09 -57.06 39.95
C LEU A 406 -30.72 -57.74 39.91
N GLY A 407 -29.65 -57.08 40.34
CA GLY A 407 -28.28 -57.49 40.05
C GLY A 407 -27.81 -57.02 38.67
N PHE A 408 -26.50 -56.77 38.54
CA PHE A 408 -25.92 -56.14 37.34
C PHE A 408 -26.09 -57.01 36.07
N ASN A 409 -26.07 -58.33 36.20
CA ASN A 409 -26.14 -59.26 35.08
C ASN A 409 -27.58 -59.37 34.51
N GLU A 410 -28.60 -59.42 35.38
CA GLU A 410 -30.01 -59.33 34.96
C GLU A 410 -30.35 -57.95 34.36
N PHE A 411 -29.82 -56.86 34.91
CA PHE A 411 -30.10 -55.53 34.38
C PHE A 411 -29.53 -55.33 32.96
N MET A 412 -28.30 -55.81 32.71
CA MET A 412 -27.72 -55.77 31.37
C MET A 412 -28.41 -56.69 30.37
N THR A 413 -28.93 -57.85 30.80
CA THR A 413 -29.72 -58.73 29.93
C THR A 413 -31.09 -58.14 29.60
N LEU A 414 -31.71 -57.41 30.53
CA LEU A 414 -32.94 -56.64 30.29
C LEU A 414 -32.72 -55.51 29.26
N LEU A 415 -31.63 -54.75 29.37
CA LEU A 415 -31.32 -53.65 28.44
C LEU A 415 -30.90 -54.15 27.05
N ARG A 416 -30.21 -55.29 26.98
CA ARG A 416 -29.68 -55.82 25.71
C ARG A 416 -30.72 -56.55 24.87
N ASN A 417 -31.81 -57.01 25.49
CA ASN A 417 -32.80 -57.81 24.80
C ASN A 417 -34.18 -57.11 24.82
N PRO A 418 -34.59 -56.46 23.71
CA PRO A 418 -35.82 -55.67 23.65
C PRO A 418 -37.09 -56.49 23.89
N PHE A 419 -37.02 -57.82 23.73
CA PHE A 419 -38.13 -58.73 24.01
C PHE A 419 -38.49 -58.79 25.50
N TYR A 420 -37.52 -58.78 26.42
CA TYR A 420 -37.84 -58.83 27.86
C TYR A 420 -38.52 -57.55 28.34
N LEU A 421 -38.15 -56.40 27.78
CA LEU A 421 -38.84 -55.13 28.04
C LEU A 421 -40.29 -55.17 27.53
N ALA A 422 -40.52 -55.70 26.33
CA ALA A 422 -41.87 -55.88 25.78
C ALA A 422 -42.72 -56.84 26.64
N VAL A 423 -42.14 -57.97 27.07
CA VAL A 423 -42.83 -58.93 27.94
C VAL A 423 -43.18 -58.31 29.30
N MET A 424 -42.23 -57.61 29.95
CA MET A 424 -42.49 -56.92 31.21
C MET A 424 -43.57 -55.84 31.07
N PHE A 425 -43.59 -55.13 29.95
CA PHE A 425 -44.62 -54.14 29.64
C PHE A 425 -46.00 -54.80 29.48
N VAL A 426 -46.09 -55.92 28.77
CA VAL A 426 -47.33 -56.69 28.61
C VAL A 426 -47.81 -57.25 29.96
N VAL A 427 -46.91 -57.83 30.76
CA VAL A 427 -47.22 -58.33 32.11
C VAL A 427 -47.71 -57.20 33.01
N PHE A 428 -47.11 -56.02 32.94
CA PHE A 428 -47.57 -54.84 33.68
C PHE A 428 -48.97 -54.40 33.25
N LEU A 429 -49.27 -54.38 31.94
CA LEU A 429 -50.60 -54.04 31.44
C LEU A 429 -51.65 -55.06 31.88
N VAL A 430 -51.36 -56.36 31.81
CA VAL A 430 -52.25 -57.43 32.27
C VAL A 430 -52.44 -57.36 33.78
N GLY A 431 -51.37 -57.14 34.55
CA GLY A 431 -51.42 -56.96 36.00
C GLY A 431 -52.26 -55.75 36.40
N LYS A 432 -52.13 -54.63 35.68
CA LYS A 432 -52.95 -53.43 35.88
C LYS A 432 -54.42 -53.69 35.51
N ALA A 433 -54.68 -54.39 34.41
CA ALA A 433 -56.03 -54.76 34.00
C ALA A 433 -56.70 -55.68 35.03
N MET A 434 -55.96 -56.67 35.56
CA MET A 434 -56.41 -57.51 36.67
C MET A 434 -56.65 -56.70 37.94
N TRP A 435 -55.76 -55.78 38.30
CA TRP A 435 -55.93 -54.92 39.47
C TRP A 435 -57.22 -54.10 39.41
N VAL A 436 -57.55 -53.58 38.22
CA VAL A 436 -58.78 -52.81 37.99
C VAL A 436 -60.02 -53.71 37.96
N GLN A 437 -59.97 -54.89 37.31
CA GLN A 437 -61.13 -55.79 37.21
C GLN A 437 -61.45 -56.55 38.50
N LEU A 438 -60.44 -56.85 39.32
CA LEU A 438 -60.61 -57.49 40.64
C LEU A 438 -61.01 -56.50 41.73
N ASP A 439 -61.16 -55.20 41.41
CA ASP A 439 -61.53 -54.11 42.32
C ASP A 439 -60.91 -54.27 43.73
N ILE A 440 -59.60 -54.53 43.73
CA ILE A 440 -58.86 -55.04 44.90
C ILE A 440 -58.97 -54.06 46.08
N ALA A 441 -59.11 -52.76 45.79
CA ALA A 441 -59.29 -51.72 46.80
C ALA A 441 -60.63 -51.81 47.56
N ASN A 442 -61.72 -52.23 46.91
CA ASN A 442 -63.01 -52.45 47.56
C ASN A 442 -63.07 -53.80 48.30
N GLU A 443 -62.41 -54.83 47.76
CA GLU A 443 -62.42 -56.17 48.35
C GLU A 443 -61.62 -56.23 49.67
N PHE A 444 -60.49 -55.51 49.75
CA PHE A 444 -59.65 -55.43 50.96
C PHE A 444 -60.21 -54.55 52.08
N ARG A 445 -61.28 -53.78 51.85
CA ARG A 445 -62.02 -53.07 52.92
C ARG A 445 -62.71 -54.02 53.91
N ASN A 446 -63.01 -55.25 53.50
CA ASN A 446 -63.71 -56.25 54.31
C ASN A 446 -62.77 -57.14 55.16
N GLY A 447 -61.48 -56.78 55.26
CA GLY A 447 -60.47 -57.53 56.02
C GLY A 447 -59.64 -58.51 55.17
N PHE A 448 -58.42 -58.82 55.64
CA PHE A 448 -57.40 -59.54 54.86
C PHE A 448 -57.79 -60.98 54.48
N LEU A 449 -58.39 -61.73 55.41
CA LEU A 449 -58.77 -63.13 55.19
C LEU A 449 -59.99 -63.30 54.26
N PRO A 450 -61.09 -62.52 54.40
CA PRO A 450 -62.19 -62.55 53.44
C PRO A 450 -61.77 -62.12 52.03
N ALA A 451 -60.90 -61.12 51.93
CA ALA A 451 -60.40 -60.62 50.64
C ALA A 451 -59.57 -61.68 49.89
N LEU A 452 -58.71 -62.44 50.59
CA LEU A 452 -57.92 -63.51 49.97
C LEU A 452 -58.78 -64.66 49.43
N LEU A 453 -59.85 -65.04 50.15
CA LEU A 453 -60.79 -66.07 49.70
C LEU A 453 -61.69 -65.59 48.55
N SER A 454 -62.11 -64.32 48.57
CA SER A 454 -62.85 -63.70 47.45
C SER A 454 -61.97 -63.60 46.20
N LEU A 455 -60.72 -63.12 46.35
CA LEU A 455 -59.78 -63.05 45.25
C LEU A 455 -59.48 -64.44 44.68
N SER A 456 -59.25 -65.47 45.51
CA SER A 456 -58.91 -66.81 45.01
C SER A 456 -60.03 -67.45 44.21
N THR A 457 -61.28 -67.21 44.61
CA THR A 457 -62.46 -67.73 43.90
C THR A 457 -62.78 -66.94 42.62
N LYS A 458 -62.49 -65.64 42.58
CA LYS A 458 -62.67 -64.79 41.39
C LYS A 458 -61.49 -64.81 40.42
N PHE A 459 -60.31 -65.25 40.84
CA PHE A 459 -59.07 -65.22 40.05
C PHE A 459 -59.19 -66.02 38.74
N VAL A 460 -59.58 -67.29 38.83
CA VAL A 460 -59.71 -68.18 37.67
C VAL A 460 -60.81 -67.71 36.70
N PRO A 461 -62.03 -67.34 37.16
CA PRO A 461 -63.06 -66.77 36.29
C PRO A 461 -62.62 -65.49 35.57
N THR A 462 -61.88 -64.61 36.24
CA THR A 462 -61.45 -63.33 35.68
C THR A 462 -60.37 -63.54 34.61
N ILE A 463 -59.41 -64.43 34.86
CA ILE A 463 -58.42 -64.84 33.85
C ILE A 463 -59.12 -65.45 32.63
N MET A 464 -60.10 -66.32 32.86
CA MET A 464 -60.82 -66.96 31.77
C MET A 464 -61.68 -65.96 30.99
N ASN A 465 -62.26 -64.95 31.63
CA ASN A 465 -62.98 -63.86 30.96
C ASN A 465 -62.04 -62.95 30.16
N ILE A 466 -60.86 -62.61 30.69
CA ILE A 466 -59.86 -61.80 29.97
C ILE A 466 -59.35 -62.57 28.76
N LEU A 467 -58.99 -63.85 28.91
CA LEU A 467 -58.54 -64.71 27.81
C LEU A 467 -59.63 -64.90 26.77
N LYS A 468 -60.89 -65.10 27.19
CA LYS A 468 -62.02 -65.26 26.28
C LYS A 468 -62.32 -63.97 25.53
N ARG A 469 -62.29 -62.81 26.19
CA ARG A 469 -62.50 -61.51 25.56
C ARG A 469 -61.36 -61.14 24.60
N LEU A 470 -60.12 -61.49 24.93
CA LEU A 470 -58.97 -61.37 24.02
C LEU A 470 -59.05 -62.33 22.83
N ALA A 471 -59.56 -63.54 23.04
CA ALA A 471 -59.80 -64.50 21.95
C ALA A 471 -60.96 -64.05 21.03
N ASP A 472 -62.02 -63.49 21.60
CA ASP A 472 -63.18 -62.97 20.86
C ASP A 472 -62.81 -61.69 20.08
N GLU A 473 -61.99 -60.79 20.65
CA GLU A 473 -61.44 -59.61 19.96
C GLU A 473 -60.39 -59.98 18.90
N GLY A 474 -59.66 -61.10 19.09
CA GLY A 474 -58.73 -61.65 18.10
C GLY A 474 -59.38 -62.48 16.97
N ALA A 475 -60.60 -62.97 17.17
CA ALA A 475 -61.38 -63.74 16.20
C ALA A 475 -62.44 -62.90 15.45
N ALA A 476 -62.59 -61.62 15.79
CA ALA A 476 -63.43 -60.70 15.03
C ALA A 476 -62.87 -60.53 13.59
N PRO A 477 -63.66 -60.77 12.53
CA PRO A 477 -63.18 -60.56 11.17
C PRO A 477 -62.80 -59.10 10.96
N ALA A 478 -61.71 -58.86 10.23
CA ALA A 478 -61.29 -57.52 9.84
C ALA A 478 -62.47 -56.76 9.22
N ALA A 479 -62.76 -55.57 9.75
CA ALA A 479 -63.79 -54.71 9.19
C ALA A 479 -63.50 -54.47 7.69
N PRO A 480 -64.50 -54.53 6.80
CA PRO A 480 -64.29 -54.36 5.37
C PRO A 480 -63.72 -52.98 5.06
N GLU A 481 -62.80 -52.93 4.09
CA GLU A 481 -62.29 -51.71 3.48
C GLU A 481 -63.46 -50.80 3.09
N ARG A 482 -63.44 -49.55 3.59
CA ARG A 482 -64.25 -48.47 3.02
C ARG A 482 -63.36 -47.71 2.04
N GLN A 483 -63.80 -47.71 0.78
CA GLN A 483 -63.42 -46.73 -0.25
C GLN A 483 -63.59 -45.29 0.24
#